data_AF-A0A842TL50-F1
#
_entry.id   AF-A0A842TL50-F1
#
_cell.length_a   1.000
_cell.length_b   1.000
_cell.length_c   1.000
_cell.angle_alpha   90.00
_cell.angle_beta   90.00
_cell.angle_gamma   90.00
#
_symmetry.space_group_name_H-M   'P 1'
#
loop_
_entity.id
_entity.type
_entity.pdbx_description
1 polymer ?
#
loop_
_entity_poly.entity_id
_entity_poly.type
_entity_poly.pdbx_seq_one_letter_code
_entity_poly.pdbx_strand_id
1 'polypeptide(L)'
;MKLNKSFKLDLEEDVRIRFRRRPRRRPLFRRRFPRRRFRRFRRRRPLRSIIGLIICCIIFGIIAAFILPIIWNAMGIPYEVIFLWILIFWIIFLIIITIVGVIIAIILKNRKNPQPADQGQESKSEKMKSKIETPKKESNIIKEKDEVYCIHCGKKIEADANFCEHCGKKQ
;
A
#
# COMPACT_ATOMS: atom_id res chain seq x y z
N MET A 1 -43.85 12.54 79.41
CA MET A 1 -42.45 12.64 78.93
C MET A 1 -42.43 13.37 77.58
N LYS A 2 -41.91 14.61 77.54
CA LYS A 2 -41.76 15.41 76.31
C LYS A 2 -40.33 15.23 75.80
N LEU A 3 -40.14 14.48 74.74
CA LEU A 3 -38.85 14.36 74.06
C LEU A 3 -38.61 15.59 73.18
N ASN A 4 -37.41 16.17 73.34
CA ASN A 4 -36.97 17.44 72.78
C ASN A 4 -36.91 17.44 71.25
N LYS A 5 -37.48 18.48 70.63
CA LYS A 5 -37.45 18.74 69.17
C LYS A 5 -36.02 18.93 68.61
N SER A 6 -35.04 19.22 69.45
CA SER A 6 -33.68 19.55 69.02
C SER A 6 -32.94 18.39 68.37
N PHE A 7 -33.23 17.13 68.76
CA PHE A 7 -32.53 15.96 68.21
C PHE A 7 -32.94 15.59 66.78
N LYS A 8 -34.06 16.16 66.28
CA LYS A 8 -34.58 15.84 64.94
C LYS A 8 -33.93 16.67 63.83
N LEU A 9 -33.26 17.77 64.17
CA LEU A 9 -32.61 18.64 63.19
C LEU A 9 -31.20 18.16 62.81
N ASP A 10 -30.46 17.52 63.71
CA ASP A 10 -29.10 17.06 63.43
C ASP A 10 -29.05 15.85 62.49
N LEU A 11 -30.11 15.04 62.42
CA LEU A 11 -30.13 13.86 61.55
C LEU A 11 -30.45 14.18 60.07
N GLU A 12 -31.08 15.32 59.78
CA GLU A 12 -31.43 15.72 58.41
C GLU A 12 -30.29 16.44 57.67
N GLU A 13 -29.34 17.06 58.39
CA GLU A 13 -28.17 17.69 57.75
C GLU A 13 -27.13 16.66 57.28
N ASP A 14 -27.00 15.53 57.99
CA ASP A 14 -25.95 14.54 57.68
C ASP A 14 -26.26 13.68 56.43
N VAL A 15 -27.54 13.56 56.06
CA VAL A 15 -27.96 12.86 54.82
C VAL A 15 -27.74 13.74 53.58
N ARG A 16 -27.73 15.08 53.72
CA ARG A 16 -27.59 16.01 52.59
C ARG A 16 -26.14 16.18 52.12
N ILE A 17 -25.15 15.84 52.96
CA ILE A 17 -23.73 16.03 52.64
C ILE A 17 -23.16 14.89 51.78
N ARG A 18 -23.80 13.71 51.73
CA ARG A 18 -23.25 12.54 51.03
C ARG A 18 -23.48 12.49 49.51
N PHE A 19 -24.14 13.48 48.90
CA PHE A 19 -24.41 13.52 47.45
C PHE A 19 -23.54 14.49 46.63
N ARG A 20 -22.51 15.11 47.22
CA ARG A 20 -21.50 15.88 46.48
C ARG A 20 -20.17 15.15 46.43
N ARG A 21 -19.98 14.28 45.42
CA ARG A 21 -18.70 13.97 44.75
C ARG A 21 -18.90 12.85 43.72
N ARG A 22 -19.52 13.15 42.58
CA ARG A 22 -19.19 12.42 41.34
C ARG A 22 -18.00 13.12 40.69
N PRO A 23 -16.86 12.43 40.50
CA PRO A 23 -15.69 13.03 39.89
C PRO A 23 -16.02 13.40 38.43
N ARG A 24 -15.71 14.66 38.08
CA ARG A 24 -15.65 15.16 36.70
C ARG A 24 -14.76 14.23 35.87
N ARG A 25 -15.37 13.36 35.06
CA ARG A 25 -14.67 12.73 33.94
C ARG A 25 -14.38 13.82 32.91
N ARG A 26 -13.16 14.37 32.96
CA ARG A 26 -12.60 15.19 31.88
C ARG A 26 -12.39 14.26 30.67
N PRO A 27 -12.99 14.50 29.50
CA PRO A 27 -12.50 13.90 28.27
C PRO A 27 -11.22 14.64 27.84
N LEU A 28 -10.10 14.33 28.49
CA LEU A 28 -8.78 14.68 27.98
C LEU A 28 -8.40 13.64 26.92
N PHE A 29 -8.91 13.78 25.71
CA PHE A 29 -8.24 13.23 24.54
C PHE A 29 -8.53 14.13 23.33
N ARG A 30 -7.98 15.37 23.38
CA ARG A 30 -7.51 16.02 22.15
C ARG A 30 -6.42 15.13 21.57
N ARG A 31 -6.81 14.10 20.82
CA ARG A 31 -5.89 13.34 19.98
C ARG A 31 -5.34 14.33 18.97
N ARG A 32 -4.12 14.81 19.23
CA ARG A 32 -3.24 15.38 18.23
C ARG A 32 -3.34 14.47 17.02
N PHE A 33 -3.95 14.97 15.94
CA PHE A 33 -3.88 14.33 14.64
C PHE A 33 -2.39 14.06 14.36
N PRO A 34 -1.95 12.78 14.27
CA PRO A 34 -0.61 12.52 13.82
C PRO A 34 -0.59 13.00 12.37
N ARG A 35 0.18 14.06 12.14
CA ARG A 35 0.56 14.54 10.82
C ARG A 35 0.86 13.32 9.99
N ARG A 36 -0.06 12.97 9.08
CA ARG A 36 0.12 11.98 8.02
C ARG A 36 1.25 12.49 7.15
N ARG A 37 2.49 12.30 7.61
CA ARG A 37 3.68 12.39 6.79
C ARG A 37 3.66 11.13 5.96
N PHE A 38 2.80 11.16 4.95
CA PHE A 38 2.84 10.28 3.79
C PHE A 38 4.29 10.23 3.36
N ARG A 39 4.98 9.15 3.71
CA ARG A 39 6.21 8.76 3.04
C ARG A 39 5.77 8.39 1.63
N ARG A 40 5.64 9.40 0.78
CA ARG A 40 5.70 9.29 -0.68
C ARG A 40 7.07 8.69 -0.97
N PHE A 41 7.17 7.38 -0.87
CA PHE A 41 8.36 6.66 -1.25
C PHE A 41 8.53 6.87 -2.75
N ARG A 42 9.53 7.67 -3.09
CA ARG A 42 9.91 8.14 -4.42
C ARG A 42 10.19 6.97 -5.37
N ARG A 43 9.17 6.30 -5.92
CA ARG A 43 9.28 5.50 -7.15
C ARG A 43 9.25 6.40 -8.41
N ARG A 44 10.10 7.44 -8.46
CA ARG A 44 10.22 8.35 -9.61
C ARG A 44 11.62 8.34 -10.23
N ARG A 45 12.26 7.17 -10.36
CA ARG A 45 13.57 7.06 -11.05
C ARG A 45 13.75 5.95 -12.13
N PRO A 46 12.75 5.19 -12.63
CA PRO A 46 13.05 4.24 -13.71
C PRO A 46 13.32 4.92 -15.06
N LEU A 47 12.82 6.14 -15.28
CA LEU A 47 12.96 6.85 -16.57
C LEU A 47 14.41 7.09 -16.99
N ARG A 48 15.30 7.44 -16.05
CA ARG A 48 16.72 7.67 -16.38
C ARG A 48 17.44 6.37 -16.79
N SER A 49 17.09 5.24 -16.17
CA SER A 49 17.65 3.93 -16.52
C SER A 49 17.17 3.47 -17.89
N ILE A 50 15.90 3.72 -18.24
CA ILE A 50 15.32 3.32 -19.53
C ILE A 50 15.93 4.16 -20.66
N ILE A 51 16.08 5.46 -20.47
CA ILE A 51 16.72 6.35 -21.46
C ILE A 51 18.16 5.92 -21.73
N GLY A 52 18.93 5.56 -20.68
CA GLY A 52 20.28 5.06 -20.84
C GLY A 52 20.35 3.76 -21.66
N LEU A 53 19.40 2.85 -21.46
CA LEU A 53 19.31 1.58 -22.20
C LEU A 53 19.00 1.82 -23.69
N ILE A 54 18.06 2.72 -23.99
CA ILE A 54 17.72 3.09 -25.37
C ILE A 54 18.94 3.71 -26.08
N ILE A 55 19.63 4.65 -25.42
CA ILE A 55 20.83 5.29 -25.99
C ILE A 55 21.93 4.25 -26.23
N CYS A 56 22.17 3.34 -25.27
CA CYS A 56 23.16 2.28 -25.41
C CYS A 56 22.84 1.35 -26.59
N CYS A 57 21.58 0.96 -26.77
CA CYS A 57 21.14 0.16 -27.91
C CYS A 57 21.31 0.88 -29.25
N ILE A 58 21.02 2.19 -29.32
CA ILE A 58 21.24 2.99 -30.54
C ILE A 58 22.73 3.03 -30.89
N ILE A 59 23.58 3.36 -29.92
CA ILE A 59 25.04 3.44 -30.12
C ILE A 59 25.59 2.08 -30.56
N PHE A 60 25.19 1.00 -29.89
CA PHE A 60 25.62 -0.34 -30.24
C PHE A 60 25.14 -0.75 -31.64
N GLY A 61 23.90 -0.42 -32.01
CA GLY A 61 23.36 -0.66 -33.35
C GLY A 61 24.14 0.07 -34.44
N ILE A 62 24.51 1.33 -34.20
CA ILE A 62 25.36 2.11 -35.12
C ILE A 62 26.72 1.45 -35.26
N ILE A 63 27.39 1.15 -34.14
CA ILE A 63 28.71 0.50 -34.14
C ILE A 63 28.66 -0.84 -34.89
N ALA A 64 27.66 -1.68 -34.61
CA ALA A 64 27.49 -2.96 -35.30
C ALA A 64 27.25 -2.77 -36.80
N ALA A 65 26.44 -1.79 -37.20
CA ALA A 65 26.19 -1.48 -38.62
C ALA A 65 27.45 -1.04 -39.37
N PHE A 66 28.43 -0.42 -38.70
CA PHE A 66 29.72 -0.06 -39.29
C PHE A 66 30.73 -1.22 -39.28
N ILE A 67 30.75 -2.04 -38.24
CA ILE A 67 31.75 -3.11 -38.07
C ILE A 67 31.38 -4.39 -38.85
N LEU A 68 30.09 -4.77 -38.88
CA LEU A 68 29.64 -6.01 -39.53
C LEU A 68 29.94 -6.08 -41.04
N PRO A 69 29.78 -4.99 -41.83
CA PRO A 69 30.16 -5.02 -43.25
C PRO A 69 31.65 -5.24 -43.47
N ILE A 70 32.51 -4.71 -42.60
CA ILE A 70 33.97 -4.86 -42.69
C ILE A 70 34.34 -6.34 -42.49
N ILE A 71 33.72 -7.00 -41.50
CA ILE A 71 33.96 -8.43 -41.22
C ILE A 71 33.40 -9.31 -42.35
N TRP A 72 32.20 -9.01 -42.86
CA TRP A 72 31.59 -9.82 -43.92
C TRP A 72 32.26 -9.70 -45.26
N ASN A 73 32.89 -8.56 -45.57
CA ASN A 73 33.71 -8.41 -46.76
C ASN A 73 34.88 -9.41 -46.77
N ALA A 74 35.43 -9.75 -45.61
CA ALA A 74 36.47 -10.77 -45.49
C ALA A 74 35.96 -12.21 -45.72
N MET A 75 34.64 -12.45 -45.61
CA MET A 75 34.03 -13.77 -45.83
C MET A 75 33.47 -13.97 -47.25
N GLY A 76 33.64 -13.00 -48.15
CA GLY A 76 33.22 -13.11 -49.55
C GLY A 76 31.69 -13.16 -49.77
N ILE A 77 30.91 -12.67 -48.80
CA ILE A 77 29.45 -12.65 -48.89
C ILE A 77 29.02 -11.50 -49.82
N PRO A 78 28.10 -11.73 -50.78
CA PRO A 78 27.62 -10.69 -51.68
C PRO A 78 26.89 -9.57 -50.92
N TYR A 79 27.12 -8.32 -51.34
CA TYR A 79 26.56 -7.12 -50.69
C TYR A 79 25.03 -7.08 -50.64
N GLU A 80 24.36 -7.74 -51.59
CA GLU A 80 22.89 -7.81 -51.64
C GLU A 80 22.30 -8.45 -50.37
N VAL A 81 22.92 -9.52 -49.87
CA VAL A 81 22.46 -10.22 -48.66
C VAL A 81 22.70 -9.36 -47.42
N ILE A 82 23.84 -8.68 -47.38
CA ILE A 82 24.21 -7.76 -46.28
C ILE A 82 23.20 -6.61 -46.21
N PHE A 83 22.89 -6.01 -47.35
CA PHE A 83 21.96 -4.89 -47.43
C PHE A 83 20.54 -5.27 -46.98
N LEU A 84 20.05 -6.45 -47.40
CA LEU A 84 18.77 -6.98 -46.96
C LEU A 84 18.72 -7.20 -45.44
N TRP A 85 19.80 -7.74 -44.86
CA TRP A 85 19.89 -7.94 -43.41
C TRP A 85 19.87 -6.62 -42.63
N ILE A 86 20.63 -5.62 -43.10
CA ILE A 86 20.65 -4.28 -42.49
C ILE A 86 19.26 -3.65 -42.57
N LEU A 87 18.59 -3.75 -43.72
CA LEU A 87 17.22 -3.25 -43.89
C LEU A 87 16.24 -3.92 -42.93
N ILE A 88 16.26 -5.26 -42.85
CA ILE A 88 15.38 -6.02 -41.94
C ILE A 88 15.63 -5.61 -40.49
N PHE A 89 16.90 -5.51 -40.09
CA PHE A 89 17.27 -5.08 -38.73
C PHE A 89 16.75 -3.67 -38.41
N TRP A 90 16.88 -2.74 -39.36
CA TRP A 90 16.39 -1.37 -39.20
C TRP A 90 14.86 -1.32 -39.08
N ILE A 91 14.15 -2.10 -39.89
CA ILE A 91 12.67 -2.21 -39.82
C ILE A 91 12.24 -2.75 -38.45
N ILE A 92 12.85 -3.85 -37.97
CA ILE A 92 12.56 -4.42 -36.65
C ILE A 92 12.83 -3.40 -35.54
N PHE A 93 13.94 -2.68 -35.63
CA PHE A 93 14.31 -1.66 -34.66
C PHE A 93 13.28 -0.52 -34.59
N LEU A 94 12.81 -0.03 -35.73
CA LEU A 94 11.74 0.97 -35.79
C LEU A 94 10.45 0.46 -35.15
N ILE A 95 10.06 -0.80 -35.43
CA ILE A 95 8.87 -1.41 -34.83
C ILE A 95 9.00 -1.43 -33.30
N ILE A 96 10.15 -1.84 -32.76
CA ILE A 96 10.39 -1.85 -31.31
C ILE A 96 10.26 -0.44 -30.71
N ILE A 97 10.84 0.58 -31.36
CA ILE A 97 10.74 1.98 -30.91
C ILE A 97 9.28 2.43 -30.86
N THR A 98 8.49 2.13 -31.89
CA THR A 98 7.06 2.52 -31.93
C THR A 98 6.28 1.85 -30.81
N ILE A 99 6.49 0.56 -30.55
CA ILE A 99 5.84 -0.19 -29.46
C ILE A 99 6.20 0.42 -28.10
N VAL A 100 7.49 0.66 -27.84
CA VAL A 100 7.95 1.27 -26.58
C VAL A 100 7.37 2.67 -26.41
N GLY A 101 7.32 3.46 -27.49
CA GLY A 101 6.71 4.78 -27.52
C GLY A 101 5.22 4.75 -27.16
N VAL A 102 4.46 3.81 -27.72
CA VAL A 102 3.04 3.60 -27.41
C VAL A 102 2.86 3.19 -25.95
N ILE A 103 3.67 2.27 -25.43
CA ILE A 103 3.61 1.86 -24.01
C ILE A 103 3.86 3.06 -23.09
N ILE A 104 4.88 3.87 -23.39
CA ILE A 104 5.18 5.09 -22.62
C ILE A 104 4.02 6.07 -22.71
N ALA A 105 3.43 6.27 -23.90
CA ALA A 105 2.28 7.14 -24.09
C ALA A 105 1.06 6.69 -23.28
N ILE A 106 0.77 5.39 -23.24
CA ILE A 106 -0.31 4.81 -22.42
C ILE A 106 -0.05 5.08 -20.93
N ILE A 107 1.17 4.84 -20.45
CA ILE A 107 1.55 5.09 -19.04
C ILE A 107 1.43 6.58 -18.69
N LEU A 108 1.83 7.48 -19.59
CA LEU A 108 1.73 8.93 -19.38
C LEU A 108 0.27 9.41 -19.42
N LYS A 109 -0.55 8.85 -20.32
CA LYS A 109 -1.99 9.14 -20.41
C LYS A 109 -2.72 8.72 -19.13
N ASN A 110 -2.41 7.54 -18.60
CA ASN A 110 -3.05 7.04 -17.37
C ASN A 110 -2.68 7.86 -16.13
N ARG A 111 -1.53 8.54 -16.12
CA ARG A 111 -1.13 9.44 -15.03
C ARG A 111 -1.85 10.80 -15.02
N LYS A 112 -2.42 11.23 -16.14
CA LYS A 112 -3.12 12.52 -16.25
C LYS A 112 -4.55 12.48 -15.70
N ASN A 113 -5.06 11.30 -15.37
CA ASN A 113 -6.31 11.14 -14.63
C ASN A 113 -6.01 10.59 -13.23
N PRO A 114 -5.30 11.34 -12.35
CA PRO A 114 -5.24 10.96 -10.96
C PRO A 114 -6.69 10.99 -10.47
N GLN A 115 -7.28 9.81 -10.21
CA GLN A 115 -8.55 9.73 -9.52
C GLN A 115 -8.47 10.70 -8.33
N PRO A 116 -9.38 11.69 -8.22
CA PRO A 116 -9.51 12.42 -6.99
C PRO A 116 -9.77 11.37 -5.92
N ALA A 117 -8.89 11.36 -4.92
CA ALA A 117 -9.05 10.54 -3.75
C ALA A 117 -10.28 11.04 -2.98
N ASP A 118 -11.48 10.67 -3.44
CA ASP A 118 -12.68 10.69 -2.62
C ASP A 118 -12.59 9.47 -1.69
N GLN A 119 -12.44 9.73 -0.39
CA GLN A 119 -13.58 9.68 0.54
C GLN A 119 -14.22 8.29 0.47
N GLY A 120 -13.77 7.39 1.33
CA GLY A 120 -14.48 7.32 2.59
C GLY A 120 -15.89 6.80 2.34
N GLN A 121 -16.01 5.55 1.90
CA GLN A 121 -17.21 4.79 2.18
C GLN A 121 -17.15 4.38 3.66
N GLU A 122 -17.53 5.33 4.52
CA GLU A 122 -18.25 4.98 5.75
C GLU A 122 -19.50 4.20 5.32
N SER A 123 -19.44 2.88 5.43
CA SER A 123 -20.63 2.05 5.44
C SER A 123 -21.46 2.43 6.67
N LYS A 124 -22.43 3.32 6.45
CA LYS A 124 -23.59 3.54 7.32
C LYS A 124 -24.28 2.20 7.57
N SER A 125 -23.92 1.58 8.69
CA SER A 125 -24.76 0.62 9.39
C SER A 125 -25.94 1.39 9.98
N GLU A 126 -27.10 1.30 9.35
CA GLU A 126 -28.37 1.65 10.00
C GLU A 126 -29.42 0.56 9.72
N LYS A 127 -29.41 -0.44 10.61
CA LYS A 127 -30.56 -0.82 11.44
C LYS A 127 -31.82 -1.34 10.69
N MET A 128 -31.86 -2.66 10.47
CA MET A 128 -33.13 -3.39 10.37
C MET A 128 -33.13 -4.54 11.38
N LYS A 129 -34.08 -4.47 12.31
CA LYS A 129 -34.27 -5.33 13.49
C LYS A 129 -35.54 -6.14 13.26
N SER A 130 -35.44 -7.45 13.06
CA SER A 130 -36.53 -8.43 13.22
C SER A 130 -35.89 -9.81 13.42
N LYS A 131 -35.57 -10.19 14.66
CA LYS A 131 -36.38 -11.10 15.48
C LYS A 131 -36.95 -12.27 14.66
N ILE A 132 -36.27 -13.41 14.70
CA ILE A 132 -36.82 -14.78 14.72
C ILE A 132 -35.72 -15.71 15.28
N GLU A 133 -36.18 -16.67 16.06
CA GLU A 133 -35.48 -17.43 17.09
C GLU A 133 -34.58 -18.56 16.56
N THR A 134 -33.57 -18.90 17.37
CA THR A 134 -32.64 -20.04 17.24
C THR A 134 -33.34 -21.40 17.26
N PRO A 135 -32.76 -22.43 16.61
CA PRO A 135 -31.98 -23.40 17.39
C PRO A 135 -30.67 -23.89 16.74
N LYS A 136 -29.64 -23.98 17.59
CA LYS A 136 -28.43 -24.84 17.58
C LYS A 136 -28.03 -25.56 16.27
N LYS A 137 -26.83 -25.23 15.76
CA LYS A 137 -25.88 -26.22 15.23
C LYS A 137 -24.42 -25.75 15.26
N GLU A 138 -23.54 -26.70 15.55
CA GLU A 138 -22.09 -26.65 15.76
C GLU A 138 -21.25 -25.62 14.96
N SER A 139 -20.40 -24.96 15.73
CA SER A 139 -19.09 -24.35 15.46
C SER A 139 -18.35 -24.67 14.15
N ASN A 140 -18.05 -23.63 13.40
CA ASN A 140 -16.70 -23.40 12.85
C ASN A 140 -16.45 -21.90 12.74
N ILE A 141 -15.82 -21.34 13.78
CA ILE A 141 -15.35 -19.95 13.81
C ILE A 141 -14.08 -19.89 12.98
N ILE A 142 -14.19 -19.43 11.73
CA ILE A 142 -13.03 -19.00 10.95
C ILE A 142 -12.59 -17.66 11.55
N LYS A 143 -11.68 -17.72 12.51
CA LYS A 143 -10.92 -16.55 12.95
C LYS A 143 -10.03 -16.16 11.77
N GLU A 144 -10.32 -15.04 11.11
CA GLU A 144 -9.36 -14.38 10.26
C GLU A 144 -8.15 -14.03 11.13
N LYS A 145 -7.12 -14.87 11.10
CA LYS A 145 -5.85 -14.61 11.76
C LYS A 145 -5.13 -13.57 10.93
N ASP A 146 -4.90 -12.40 11.50
CA ASP A 146 -4.08 -11.39 10.87
C ASP A 146 -2.66 -11.95 10.68
N GLU A 147 -2.19 -12.01 9.42
CA GLU A 147 -0.82 -12.41 9.09
C GLU A 147 0.09 -11.17 9.13
N VAL A 148 1.16 -11.23 9.93
CA VAL A 148 2.20 -10.20 10.01
C VAL A 148 3.49 -10.72 9.36
N TYR A 149 4.38 -9.84 8.91
CA TYR A 149 5.66 -10.23 8.29
C TYR A 149 6.82 -9.98 9.24
N CYS A 150 7.81 -10.87 9.21
CA CYS A 150 8.96 -10.77 10.10
C CYS A 150 9.90 -9.60 9.78
N ILE A 151 10.22 -8.78 10.79
CA ILE A 151 11.15 -7.66 10.66
C ILE A 151 12.59 -8.07 10.31
N HIS A 152 12.97 -9.32 10.59
CA HIS A 152 14.33 -9.80 10.40
C HIS A 152 14.53 -10.66 9.14
N CYS A 153 13.52 -11.47 8.75
CA CYS A 153 13.64 -12.40 7.62
C CYS A 153 12.58 -12.21 6.53
N GLY A 154 11.57 -11.37 6.75
CA GLY A 154 10.52 -11.06 5.76
C GLY A 154 9.50 -12.17 5.51
N LYS A 155 9.56 -13.30 6.22
CA LYS A 155 8.56 -14.39 6.12
C LYS A 155 7.30 -14.07 6.93
N LYS A 156 6.17 -14.63 6.50
CA LYS A 156 4.86 -14.49 7.15
C LYS A 156 4.84 -15.23 8.49
N ILE A 157 4.20 -14.61 9.48
CA ILE A 157 3.99 -15.14 10.83
C ILE A 157 2.59 -14.75 11.32
N GLU A 158 2.06 -15.48 12.28
CA GLU A 158 0.79 -15.11 12.93
C GLU A 158 0.97 -13.81 13.74
N ALA A 159 -0.02 -12.91 13.74
CA ALA A 159 0.06 -11.61 14.43
C ALA A 159 0.37 -11.72 15.93
N ASP A 160 -0.01 -12.85 16.56
CA ASP A 160 0.19 -13.10 17.98
C ASP A 160 1.56 -13.76 18.30
N ALA A 161 2.38 -14.05 17.28
CA ALA A 161 3.67 -14.71 17.45
C ALA A 161 4.75 -13.73 17.92
N ASN A 162 5.16 -13.86 19.19
CA ASN A 162 6.26 -13.05 19.76
C ASN A 162 7.63 -13.33 19.13
N PHE A 163 7.81 -14.50 18.53
CA PHE A 163 9.07 -14.93 17.91
C PHE A 163 8.80 -15.49 16.51
N CYS A 164 9.74 -15.27 15.60
CA CYS A 164 9.65 -15.80 14.25
C CYS A 164 10.03 -17.28 14.24
N GLU A 165 9.11 -18.16 13.84
CA GLU A 165 9.34 -19.60 13.68
C GLU A 165 10.45 -19.93 12.67
N HIS A 166 10.73 -19.01 11.74
CA HIS A 166 11.73 -19.25 10.69
C HIS A 166 13.14 -18.78 11.02
N CYS A 167 13.31 -17.78 11.89
CA CYS A 167 14.64 -17.22 12.19
C CYS A 167 14.98 -17.18 13.68
N GLY A 168 14.04 -17.57 14.56
CA GLY A 168 14.24 -17.62 16.01
C GLY A 168 14.37 -16.26 16.69
N LYS A 169 14.22 -15.15 15.95
CA LYS A 169 14.33 -13.79 16.50
C LYS A 169 12.97 -13.27 16.92
N LYS A 170 12.97 -12.44 17.98
CA LYS A 170 11.79 -11.73 18.47
C LYS A 170 11.29 -10.71 17.44
N GLN A 171 9.98 -10.57 17.31
CA GLN A 171 9.33 -9.56 16.47
C GLN A 171 9.25 -8.19 17.14
#